data_AF-A0A7C5SHE6-F1
#
_entry.id   AF-A0A7C5SHE6-F1
#
_cell.length_a   1.000
_cell.length_b   1.000
_cell.length_c   1.000
_cell.angle_alpha   90.00
_cell.angle_beta   90.00
_cell.angle_gamma   90.00
#
_symmetry.space_group_name_H-M   'P 1'
#
loop_
_entity.id
_entity.type
_entity.pdbx_description
1 polymer ?
#
loop_
_entity_poly.entity_id
_entity_poly.type
_entity_poly.pdbx_seq_one_letter_code
_entity_poly.pdbx_strand_id
1 'polypeptide(L)' 'MAIRIKARSGESADQMMRRFKKLCEKERLTKDIKRKEYYEKPSERRRRAARKSINRRAKGEA' A
#
# COMPACT_ATOMS: atom_id res chain seq x y z
N MET A 1 -0.75 9.07 5.87
CA MET A 1 -1.47 8.09 6.71
C MET A 1 -0.41 7.36 7.53
N ALA A 2 -0.34 7.63 8.84
CA ALA A 2 0.70 7.04 9.69
C ALA A 2 0.27 5.65 10.15
N ILE A 3 1.07 4.63 9.85
CA ILE A 3 0.87 3.27 10.36
C ILE A 3 1.20 3.32 11.85
N ARG A 4 0.19 3.19 12.72
CA ARG A 4 0.39 3.07 14.17
C ARG A 4 0.20 1.63 14.60
N ILE A 5 1.17 1.11 15.34
CA ILE A 5 1.06 -0.14 16.07
C ILE A 5 1.20 0.15 17.55
N LYS A 6 0.32 -0.44 18.35
CA LYS A 6 0.44 -0.52 19.80
C LYS A 6 0.72 -1.97 20.19
N ALA A 7 1.58 -2.16 21.19
CA ALA A 7 1.79 -3.46 21.80
C ALA A 7 0.49 -3.93 22.45
N ARG A 8 0.17 -5.22 22.31
CA ARG A 8 -0.90 -5.87 23.06
C ARG A 8 -0.29 -6.65 24.23
N SER A 9 -1.00 -6.77 25.35
CA SER A 9 -0.54 -7.62 26.46
C SER A 9 -0.42 -9.07 25.99
N GLY A 10 0.75 -9.67 26.21
CA GLY A 10 1.05 -11.06 25.82
C GLY A 10 1.61 -11.25 24.42
N GLU A 11 1.83 -10.19 23.63
CA GLU A 11 2.51 -10.31 22.33
C GLU A 11 4.03 -10.35 22.47
N SER A 12 4.67 -11.28 21.75
CA SER A 12 6.12 -11.25 21.55
C SER A 12 6.53 -10.19 20.52
N ALA A 13 7.78 -9.74 20.57
CA ALA A 13 8.33 -8.76 19.62
C ALA A 13 8.18 -9.21 18.15
N ASP A 14 8.33 -10.52 17.89
CA ASP A 14 8.17 -11.09 16.55
C ASP A 14 6.73 -11.01 16.03
N GLN A 15 5.74 -11.26 16.89
CA GLN A 15 4.33 -11.14 16.51
C GLN A 15 3.98 -9.69 16.15
N MET A 16 4.52 -8.73 16.91
CA MET A 16 4.38 -7.31 16.60
C MET A 16 4.99 -6.96 15.24
N MET A 17 6.18 -7.46 14.92
CA MET A 17 6.82 -7.20 13.63
C MET A 17 6.07 -7.82 12.45
N ARG A 18 5.48 -9.01 12.62
CA ARG A 18 4.63 -9.63 11.58
C ARG A 18 3.40 -8.77 11.29
N ARG A 19 2.74 -8.25 12.33
CA ARG A 19 1.62 -7.31 12.17
C ARG A 19 2.05 -6.00 11.49
N PHE A 20 3.22 -5.47 11.84
CA PHE A 20 3.76 -4.27 11.21
C PHE A 20 3.94 -4.48 9.70
N LYS A 21 4.60 -5.57 9.31
CA LYS A 21 4.77 -5.93 7.90
C LYS A 21 3.42 -6.06 7.18
N LYS A 22 2.45 -6.74 7.80
CA LYS A 22 1.10 -6.90 7.23
C LYS A 22 0.36 -5.57 7.06
N LEU A 23 0.52 -4.63 8.00
CA LEU A 23 -0.06 -3.29 7.88
C LEU A 23 0.62 -2.46 6.77
N CYS A 24 1.95 -2.51 6.67
CA CYS A 24 2.70 -1.88 5.57
C CYS A 24 2.29 -2.41 4.20
N GLU A 25 2.06 -3.72 4.07
CA GLU A 25 1.57 -4.35 2.85
C GLU A 25 0.14 -3.93 2.50
N LYS A 26 -0.75 -3.87 3.50
CA LYS A 26 -2.15 -3.44 3.32
C LYS A 26 -2.23 -2.01 2.81
N GLU A 27 -1.46 -1.11 3.40
CA GLU A 27 -1.38 0.30 3.01
C GLU A 27 -0.63 0.51 1.68
N ARG A 28 -0.02 -0.55 1.11
CA ARG A 28 0.81 -0.49 -0.11
C ARG A 28 1.92 0.56 -0.02
N LEU A 29 2.44 0.82 1.18
CA LEU A 29 3.38 1.90 1.46
C LEU A 29 4.61 1.85 0.54
N THR A 30 5.18 0.66 0.36
CA THR A 30 6.37 0.46 -0.49
C THR A 30 6.12 0.78 -1.96
N LYS A 31 4.90 0.52 -2.46
CA LYS A 31 4.51 0.86 -3.84
C LYS A 31 4.31 2.36 -4.01
N ASP A 32 3.86 3.04 -2.95
CA ASP A 32 3.67 4.48 -2.95
C ASP A 32 4.99 5.25 -2.85
N ILE A 33 5.96 4.74 -2.09
CA ILE A 33 7.32 5.28 -2.04
C ILE A 33 7.95 5.22 -3.45
N LYS A 34 8.00 4.03 -4.07
CA LYS A 34 8.54 3.86 -5.43
C LYS A 34 7.83 4.73 -6.47
N ARG A 35 6.53 4.98 -6.30
CA ARG A 35 5.75 5.84 -7.20
C ARG A 35 6.09 7.33 -7.07
N LYS A 36 6.48 7.77 -5.88
CA LYS A 36 6.79 9.17 -5.57
C LYS A 36 8.29 9.48 -5.66
N GLU A 37 9.11 8.46 -5.89
CA GLU A 37 10.57 8.57 -6.00
C GLU A 37 11.00 9.51 -7.15
N TYR A 38 10.22 9.54 -8.23
CA TYR A 38 10.48 10.40 -9.39
C TYR A 38 9.30 11.32 -9.68
N TYR A 39 9.60 12.49 -10.26
CA TYR A 39 8.54 13.35 -10.76
C TYR A 39 7.78 12.66 -11.88
N GLU A 40 6.47 12.64 -11.71
CA GLU A 40 5.56 12.10 -12.68
C GLU A 40 4.65 13.20 -13.20
N LYS A 41 4.72 13.43 -14.51
CA LYS A 41 3.88 14.42 -15.19
C LYS A 41 2.39 14.17 -14.88
N PRO A 42 1.58 15.22 -14.62
CA PRO A 42 0.16 15.06 -14.30
C PRO A 42 -0.65 14.25 -15.33
N SER A 43 -0.28 14.30 -16.61
CA SER A 43 -0.90 13.48 -17.67
C SER A 43 -0.66 11.98 -17.47
N GLU A 44 0.58 11.59 -17.15
CA GLU A 44 0.96 10.20 -16.87
C GLU A 44 0.33 9.68 -15.57
N ARG A 45 0.16 10.56 -14.58
CA ARG A 45 -0.59 10.26 -13.36
C ARG A 45 -2.04 9.90 -13.66
N ARG A 46 -2.73 10.72 -14.46
CA ARG A 46 -4.12 10.49 -14.89
C ARG A 46 -4.25 9.22 -15.73
N ARG A 47 -3.37 9.02 -16.71
CA ARG A 47 -3.36 7.84 -17.59
C ARG A 47 -3.24 6.53 -16.80
N ARG A 48 -2.35 6.49 -15.81
CA ARG A 48 -2.18 5.31 -14.95
C ARG A 48 -3.33 5.10 -13.99
N ALA A 49 -3.93 6.18 -13.47
CA ALA A 49 -5.11 6.07 -12.61
C ALA A 49 -6.26 5.40 -13.37
N ALA A 50 -6.51 5.80 -14.62
CA ALA A 50 -7.50 5.17 -15.49
C ALA A 50 -7.17 3.69 -15.79
N ARG A 51 -5.91 3.36 -16.12
CA ARG A 51 -5.50 1.95 -16.31
C ARG A 51 -5.69 1.12 -15.04
N LYS A 52 -5.38 1.68 -13.86
CA LYS A 52 -5.55 0.99 -12.57
C LYS A 52 -7.02 0.76 -12.24
N SER A 53 -7.93 1.68 -12.57
CA SER A 53 -9.36 1.48 -12.33
C SER A 53 -9.94 0.41 -13.25
N ILE A 54 -9.55 0.39 -14.53
CA ILE A 54 -9.97 -0.65 -15.48
C ILE A 54 -9.49 -2.04 -15.01
N ASN A 55 -8.20 -2.16 -14.68
CA ASN A 55 -7.62 -3.43 -14.25
C ASN A 55 -8.17 -3.92 -12.89
N ARG A 56 -8.67 -3.00 -12.04
CA ARG A 56 -9.36 -3.38 -10.80
C ARG A 56 -10.76 -3.94 -11.08
N ARG A 57 -11.49 -3.35 -12.03
CA ARG A 57 -12.82 -3.83 -12.44
C ARG A 57 -12.74 -5.21 -13.09
N ALA A 58 -11.82 -5.38 -14.04
CA ALA A 58 -11.58 -6.66 -14.72
C ALA A 58 -11.18 -7.81 -13.77
N LYS A 59 -10.51 -7.50 -12.64
CA LYS A 59 -10.17 -8.50 -11.61
C LYS A 59 -11.29 -8.80 -10.61
N GLY A 60 -12.35 -8.01 -10.57
CA GLY A 60 -13.51 -8.27 -9.73
C GLY A 60 -14.62 -9.04 -10.45
N GLU A 61 -14.55 -9.10 -11.78
CA GLU A 61 -15.48 -9.83 -12.66
C GLU A 61 -15.01 -11.26 -12.97
N ALA A 62 -13.81 -11.65 -12.50
CA ALA A 62 -13.22 -12.99 -12.61
C ALA A 62 -13.05 -13.59 -11.22
#